data_AF-A0A1T4S160-F1
#
_entry.id   AF-A0A1T4S160-F1
#
_cell.length_a   1.000
_cell.length_b   1.000
_cell.length_c   1.000
_cell.angle_alpha   90.00
_cell.angle_beta   90.00
_cell.angle_gamma   90.00
#
_symmetry.space_group_name_H-M   'P 1'
#
loop_
_entity.id
_entity.type
_entity.pdbx_description
1 polymer ?
#
loop_
_entity_poly.entity_id
_entity_poly.type
_entity_poly.pdbx_seq_one_letter_code
_entity_poly.pdbx_strand_id
1 'polypeptide(L)'
;MSEENSFRPYGTEDASFQAAGGEEGIRKLVDAFYQAMDSLPEAKRIREMHDPDLTVSADKLTRFLCGWLGGPKLFREKYGPISIPQAHAHLDIGIAERDAWMRCMEEALKTQPYAEDFKAYLMKQLLFPAERCRTRD
;
A
#
# COMPACT_ATOMS: atom_id res chain seq x y z
N MET A 1 10.57 -33.79 0.48
CA MET A 1 11.21 -32.47 0.30
C MET A 1 10.70 -31.62 1.42
N SER A 2 11.58 -31.26 2.35
CA SER A 2 11.28 -30.59 3.61
C SER A 2 10.70 -29.21 3.35
N GLU A 3 9.43 -29.01 3.72
CA GLU A 3 8.84 -27.68 3.93
C GLU A 3 9.55 -27.07 5.14
N GLU A 4 10.59 -26.30 4.85
CA GLU A 4 11.30 -25.54 5.86
C GLU A 4 10.34 -24.44 6.34
N ASN A 5 9.79 -24.65 7.53
CA ASN A 5 9.08 -23.64 8.31
C ASN A 5 10.08 -22.55 8.72
N SER A 6 10.58 -21.81 7.74
CA SER A 6 11.46 -20.68 7.93
C SER A 6 10.61 -19.55 8.49
N PHE A 7 10.82 -19.27 9.77
CA PHE A 7 10.29 -18.05 10.38
C PHE A 7 10.74 -16.85 9.53
N ARG A 8 9.79 -16.22 8.85
CA ARG A 8 10.07 -15.02 8.05
C ARG A 8 9.88 -13.78 8.93
N PRO A 9 10.95 -13.04 9.26
CA PRO A 9 10.89 -11.95 10.23
C PRO A 9 10.38 -10.64 9.60
N TYR A 10 9.19 -10.66 8.97
CA TYR A 10 8.62 -9.45 8.37
C TYR A 10 8.60 -8.29 9.36
N GLY A 11 8.88 -7.08 8.88
CA GLY A 11 8.99 -5.87 9.70
C GLY A 11 10.33 -5.69 10.41
N THR A 12 11.30 -6.58 10.17
CA THR A 12 12.67 -6.44 10.64
C THR A 12 13.57 -6.02 9.47
N GLU A 13 14.34 -4.95 9.66
CA GLU A 13 15.23 -4.38 8.64
C GLU A 13 14.52 -4.26 7.27
N ASP A 14 15.10 -4.77 6.18
CA ASP A 14 14.53 -4.74 4.83
C ASP A 14 13.77 -6.04 4.46
N ALA A 15 13.51 -6.94 5.41
CA ALA A 15 12.94 -8.25 5.12
C ALA A 15 11.59 -8.18 4.39
N SER A 16 10.74 -7.21 4.76
CA SER A 16 9.46 -6.99 4.09
C SER A 16 9.63 -6.41 2.67
N PHE A 17 10.63 -5.55 2.46
CA PHE A 17 10.97 -5.03 1.13
C PHE A 17 11.45 -6.15 0.20
N GLN A 18 12.31 -7.04 0.71
CA GLN A 18 12.76 -8.22 -0.05
C GLN A 18 11.60 -9.18 -0.34
N ALA A 19 10.72 -9.43 0.64
CA ALA A 19 9.53 -10.27 0.46
C ALA A 19 8.53 -9.69 -0.57
N ALA A 20 8.50 -8.37 -0.74
CA ALA A 20 7.74 -7.68 -1.77
C ALA A 20 8.41 -7.67 -3.15
N GLY A 21 9.56 -8.33 -3.32
CA GLY A 21 10.31 -8.32 -4.60
C GLY A 21 11.01 -6.99 -4.88
N GLY A 22 11.38 -6.24 -3.84
CA GLY A 22 12.04 -4.95 -3.94
C GLY A 22 11.17 -3.89 -4.62
N GLU A 23 11.80 -2.86 -5.19
CA GLU A 23 11.07 -1.75 -5.82
C GLU A 23 10.19 -2.20 -6.99
N GLU A 24 10.67 -3.15 -7.82
CA GLU A 24 9.92 -3.61 -8.99
C GLU A 24 8.63 -4.34 -8.58
N GLY A 25 8.69 -5.22 -7.58
CA GLY A 25 7.48 -5.89 -7.07
C GLY A 25 6.52 -4.89 -6.42
N ILE A 26 7.02 -3.94 -5.64
CA ILE A 26 6.18 -2.88 -5.05
C ILE A 26 5.50 -2.04 -6.14
N ARG A 27 6.21 -1.70 -7.23
CA ARG A 27 5.63 -0.98 -8.36
C ARG A 27 4.49 -1.77 -9.00
N LYS A 28 4.69 -3.07 -9.25
CA LYS A 28 3.62 -3.97 -9.77
C LYS A 28 2.42 -4.05 -8.84
N LEU A 29 2.64 -4.10 -7.52
CA LEU A 29 1.57 -4.05 -6.53
C LEU A 29 0.79 -2.74 -6.62
N VAL A 30 1.49 -1.61 -6.72
CA VAL A 30 0.86 -0.28 -6.81
C VAL A 30 0.09 -0.11 -8.11
N ASP A 31 0.62 -0.59 -9.23
CA ASP A 31 -0.09 -0.58 -10.50
C ASP A 31 -1.39 -1.40 -10.41
N ALA A 32 -1.33 -2.61 -9.83
CA ALA A 32 -2.51 -3.45 -9.60
C ALA A 32 -3.51 -2.81 -8.62
N PHE A 33 -3.03 -2.08 -7.61
CA PHE A 33 -3.86 -1.33 -6.67
C PHE A 33 -4.68 -0.24 -7.35
N TYR A 34 -4.07 0.55 -8.23
CA TYR A 34 -4.80 1.58 -8.96
C TYR A 34 -5.73 0.99 -10.03
N GLN A 35 -5.34 -0.12 -10.68
CA GLN A 35 -6.25 -0.87 -11.55
C GLN A 35 -7.50 -1.38 -10.81
N ALA A 36 -7.32 -1.89 -9.58
CA ALA A 36 -8.44 -2.29 -8.73
C ALA A 36 -9.31 -1.08 -8.36
N MET A 37 -8.70 0.06 -8.00
CA MET A 37 -9.41 1.30 -7.68
C MET A 37 -10.24 1.84 -8.86
N ASP A 38 -9.74 1.71 -10.09
CA ASP A 38 -10.47 2.09 -11.30
C ASP A 38 -11.65 1.14 -11.62
N SER A 39 -11.56 -0.12 -11.18
CA SER A 39 -12.49 -1.17 -11.60
C SER A 39 -13.58 -1.49 -10.57
N LEU A 40 -13.28 -1.34 -9.28
CA LEU A 40 -14.20 -1.72 -8.19
C LEU A 40 -15.29 -0.65 -8.00
N PRO A 41 -16.58 -1.00 -8.09
CA PRO A 41 -17.67 -0.05 -7.87
C PRO A 41 -17.61 0.65 -6.51
N GLU A 42 -17.23 -0.07 -5.46
CA GLU A 42 -17.06 0.46 -4.10
C GLU A 42 -15.90 1.45 -3.97
N ALA A 43 -14.92 1.41 -4.88
CA ALA A 43 -13.77 2.30 -4.89
C ALA A 43 -14.00 3.60 -5.66
N LYS A 44 -15.16 3.77 -6.32
CA LYS A 44 -15.46 4.95 -7.13
C LYS A 44 -15.24 6.27 -6.37
N ARG A 45 -15.70 6.35 -5.12
CA ARG A 45 -15.57 7.57 -4.32
C ARG A 45 -14.12 7.91 -4.01
N ILE A 46 -13.29 6.92 -3.64
CA ILE A 46 -11.87 7.17 -3.37
C ILE A 46 -11.10 7.44 -4.68
N ARG A 47 -11.54 6.88 -5.81
CA ARG A 47 -10.97 7.17 -7.12
C ARG A 47 -11.16 8.64 -7.53
N GLU A 48 -12.35 9.19 -7.23
CA GLU A 48 -12.69 10.60 -7.46
C GLU A 48 -11.87 11.58 -6.60
N MET A 49 -11.25 11.10 -5.52
CA MET A 49 -10.31 11.91 -4.69
C MET A 49 -8.91 12.03 -5.31
N HIS A 50 -8.62 11.27 -6.36
CA HIS A 50 -7.34 11.31 -7.06
C HIS A 50 -7.47 12.06 -8.37
N ASP A 51 -6.36 12.64 -8.83
CA ASP A 51 -6.28 13.19 -10.19
C ASP A 51 -6.65 12.13 -11.24
N PRO A 52 -7.19 12.54 -12.41
CA PRO A 52 -7.44 11.61 -13.51
C PRO A 52 -6.16 10.86 -13.94
N ASP A 53 -5.02 11.56 -13.97
CA ASP A 53 -3.69 10.97 -14.17
C ASP A 53 -3.10 10.51 -12.83
N LEU A 54 -2.97 9.20 -12.68
CA LEU A 54 -2.47 8.56 -11.46
C LEU A 54 -0.95 8.47 -11.40
N THR A 55 -0.21 8.93 -12.41
CA THR A 55 1.26 8.78 -12.50
C THR A 55 1.98 9.26 -11.24
N VAL A 56 1.62 10.44 -10.73
CA VAL A 56 2.25 11.01 -9.52
C VAL A 56 1.81 10.26 -8.26
N SER A 57 0.54 9.86 -8.17
CA SER A 57 0.00 9.11 -7.04
C SER A 57 0.62 7.71 -6.93
N ALA A 58 0.85 7.05 -8.07
CA ALA A 58 1.54 5.77 -8.17
C ALA A 58 3.02 5.88 -7.79
N ASP A 59 3.75 6.89 -8.28
CA ASP A 59 5.14 7.10 -7.88
C ASP A 59 5.27 7.40 -6.38
N LYS A 60 4.39 8.24 -5.83
CA LYS A 60 4.33 8.53 -4.40
C LYS A 60 4.08 7.25 -3.58
N LEU A 61 3.07 6.46 -3.91
CA LEU A 61 2.74 5.25 -3.14
C LEU A 61 3.86 4.20 -3.25
N THR A 62 4.42 4.00 -4.45
CA THR A 62 5.55 3.07 -4.66
C THR A 62 6.73 3.44 -3.77
N ARG A 63 7.17 4.70 -3.84
CA ARG A 63 8.31 5.19 -3.06
C ARG A 63 8.06 5.16 -1.56
N PHE A 64 6.83 5.47 -1.15
CA PHE A 64 6.42 5.38 0.24
C PHE A 64 6.56 3.93 0.74
N LEU A 65 6.00 2.96 0.00
CA LEU A 65 6.05 1.54 0.37
C LEU A 65 7.48 0.98 0.36
N CYS A 66 8.35 1.40 -0.58
CA CYS A 66 9.77 1.03 -0.55
C CYS A 66 10.42 1.33 0.80
N GLY A 67 10.28 2.56 1.29
CA GLY A 67 10.85 2.96 2.58
C GLY A 67 10.09 2.39 3.78
N TRP A 68 8.77 2.28 3.69
CA TRP A 68 7.92 1.77 4.76
C TRP A 68 8.14 0.28 5.04
N LEU A 69 8.47 -0.50 4.02
CA LEU A 69 8.82 -1.92 4.13
C LEU A 69 10.30 -2.17 4.49
N GLY A 70 11.06 -1.12 4.79
CA GLY A 70 12.45 -1.20 5.24
C GLY A 70 13.51 -1.05 4.15
N GLY A 71 13.09 -0.84 2.89
CA GLY A 71 13.99 -0.54 1.78
C GLY A 71 14.43 0.93 1.72
N PRO A 72 14.93 1.39 0.55
CA PRO A 72 15.41 2.75 0.37
C PRO A 72 14.32 3.81 0.61
N LYS A 73 14.68 4.95 1.23
CA LYS A 73 13.76 6.02 1.62
C LYS A 73 13.45 6.98 0.47
N LEU A 74 13.10 6.42 -0.69
CA LEU A 74 12.91 7.11 -1.97
C LEU A 74 11.85 8.23 -1.92
N PHE A 75 10.84 8.09 -1.06
CA PHE A 75 9.82 9.14 -0.91
C PHE A 75 10.44 10.40 -0.34
N ARG A 76 11.22 10.25 0.74
CA ARG A 76 11.85 11.37 1.43
C ARG A 76 12.84 12.10 0.53
N GLU A 77 13.58 11.36 -0.29
CA GLU A 77 14.56 11.90 -1.23
C GLU A 77 13.92 12.78 -2.31
N LYS A 78 12.75 12.38 -2.83
CA LYS A 78 12.08 13.09 -3.93
C LYS A 78 11.06 14.12 -3.47
N TYR A 79 10.26 13.80 -2.45
CA TYR A 79 9.09 14.57 -2.02
C TYR A 79 9.24 15.17 -0.62
N GLY A 80 10.33 14.88 0.09
CA GLY A 80 10.55 15.35 1.46
C GLY A 80 9.83 14.50 2.52
N PRO A 81 9.89 14.92 3.79
CA PRO A 81 9.24 14.21 4.88
C PRO A 81 7.71 14.22 4.73
N ILE A 82 7.05 13.15 5.17
CA ILE A 82 5.59 13.03 5.14
C ILE A 82 5.06 12.60 6.51
N SER A 83 3.97 13.23 6.91
CA SER A 83 3.07 12.73 7.95
C SER A 83 1.81 12.22 7.25
N ILE A 84 1.57 10.91 7.31
CA ILE A 84 0.48 10.26 6.57
C ILE A 84 -0.89 10.88 6.90
N PRO A 85 -1.28 11.08 8.18
CA PRO A 85 -2.58 11.69 8.49
C PRO A 85 -2.68 13.13 7.99
N GLN A 86 -1.62 13.94 8.14
CA GLN A 86 -1.64 15.34 7.67
C GLN A 86 -1.74 15.43 6.14
N ALA A 87 -1.09 14.53 5.42
CA ALA A 87 -1.18 14.47 3.96
C ALA A 87 -2.60 14.14 3.47
N HIS A 88 -3.42 13.47 4.28
CA HIS A 88 -4.79 13.09 3.93
C HIS A 88 -5.87 13.95 4.60
N ALA A 89 -5.50 14.87 5.50
CA ALA A 89 -6.43 15.63 6.33
C ALA A 89 -7.41 16.54 5.55
N HIS A 90 -7.12 16.82 4.28
CA HIS A 90 -7.98 17.63 3.41
C HIS A 90 -9.05 16.81 2.67
N LEU A 91 -9.02 15.48 2.80
CA LEU A 91 -9.97 14.57 2.18
C LEU A 91 -11.08 14.17 3.16
N ASP A 92 -12.26 13.86 2.62
CA ASP A 92 -13.39 13.34 3.38
C ASP A 92 -13.34 11.80 3.45
N ILE A 93 -12.57 11.26 4.38
CA ILE A 93 -12.29 9.82 4.53
C ILE A 93 -13.00 9.31 5.79
N GLY A 94 -14.03 8.50 5.61
CA GLY A 94 -14.65 7.72 6.68
C GLY A 94 -14.37 6.22 6.54
N ILE A 95 -15.18 5.41 7.23
CA ILE A 95 -15.03 3.96 7.26
C ILE A 95 -15.13 3.35 5.85
N ALA A 96 -16.13 3.77 5.06
CA ALA A 96 -16.35 3.25 3.71
C ALA A 96 -15.15 3.53 2.78
N GLU A 97 -14.55 4.71 2.86
CA GLU A 97 -13.40 5.08 2.04
C GLU A 97 -12.13 4.31 2.46
N ARG A 98 -11.93 4.15 3.77
CA ARG A 98 -10.84 3.30 4.30
C ARG A 98 -11.01 1.85 3.85
N ASP A 99 -12.22 1.31 3.93
CA ASP A 99 -12.50 -0.07 3.54
C ASP A 99 -12.34 -0.28 2.04
N ALA A 100 -12.80 0.66 1.22
CA ALA A 100 -12.59 0.63 -0.22
C ALA A 100 -11.09 0.66 -0.57
N TRP A 101 -10.28 1.46 0.11
CA TRP A 101 -8.83 1.50 -0.10
C TRP A 101 -8.19 0.15 0.26
N MET A 102 -8.56 -0.41 1.42
CA MET A 102 -8.08 -1.73 1.85
C MET A 102 -8.51 -2.83 0.89
N ARG A 103 -9.73 -2.75 0.34
CA ARG A 103 -10.24 -3.70 -0.65
C ARG A 103 -9.45 -3.65 -1.96
N CYS A 104 -9.08 -2.44 -2.43
CA CYS A 104 -8.21 -2.31 -3.60
C CYS A 104 -6.85 -2.98 -3.38
N MET A 105 -6.26 -2.80 -2.19
CA MET A 105 -4.99 -3.43 -1.83
C MET A 105 -5.11 -4.97 -1.74
N GLU A 106 -6.23 -5.46 -1.19
CA GLU A 106 -6.51 -6.89 -1.13
C GLU A 106 -6.60 -7.52 -2.53
N GLU A 107 -7.35 -6.91 -3.45
CA GLU A 107 -7.43 -7.37 -4.84
C GLU A 107 -6.06 -7.31 -5.55
N ALA A 108 -5.31 -6.23 -5.33
CA ALA A 108 -3.97 -6.10 -5.88
C ALA A 108 -3.05 -7.24 -5.43
N LEU A 109 -3.06 -7.58 -4.14
CA LEU A 109 -2.22 -8.63 -3.57
C LEU A 109 -2.52 -10.02 -4.12
N LYS A 110 -3.76 -10.31 -4.53
CA LYS A 110 -4.11 -11.60 -5.16
C LYS A 110 -3.35 -11.83 -6.46
N THR A 111 -3.02 -10.76 -7.17
CA THR A 111 -2.30 -10.82 -8.45
C THR A 111 -0.79 -10.94 -8.29
N GLN A 112 -0.27 -10.73 -7.07
CA GLN A 112 1.17 -10.74 -6.84
C GLN A 112 1.69 -12.13 -6.45
N PRO A 113 2.88 -12.53 -6.94
CA PRO A 113 3.52 -13.81 -6.60
C PRO A 113 4.19 -13.77 -5.21
N TYR A 114 3.58 -13.06 -4.26
CA TYR A 114 4.06 -13.01 -2.88
C TYR A 114 3.59 -14.24 -2.11
N ALA A 115 4.32 -14.60 -1.05
CA ALA A 115 3.86 -15.64 -0.17
C ALA A 115 2.60 -15.20 0.62
N GLU A 116 1.69 -16.13 0.86
CA GLU A 116 0.38 -15.84 1.46
C GLU A 116 0.48 -15.27 2.88
N ASP A 117 1.45 -15.75 3.66
CA ASP A 117 1.79 -15.20 4.98
C ASP A 117 2.25 -13.73 4.90
N PHE A 118 3.02 -13.36 3.87
CA PHE A 118 3.40 -11.97 3.63
C PHE A 118 2.20 -11.10 3.26
N LYS A 119 1.32 -11.58 2.37
CA LYS A 119 0.10 -10.86 1.98
C LYS A 119 -0.77 -10.57 3.20
N ALA A 120 -0.99 -11.57 4.07
CA ALA A 120 -1.74 -11.43 5.31
C ALA A 120 -1.07 -10.44 6.29
N TYR A 121 0.26 -10.54 6.44
CA TYR A 121 1.04 -9.59 7.24
C TYR A 121 0.86 -8.16 6.74
N LEU A 122 1.01 -7.94 5.43
CA LEU A 122 0.95 -6.62 4.81
C LEU A 122 -0.42 -5.98 4.98
N MET A 123 -1.50 -6.75 4.77
CA MET A 123 -2.87 -6.29 5.00
C MET A 123 -3.10 -5.84 6.45
N LYS A 124 -2.62 -6.63 7.41
CA LYS A 124 -2.70 -6.27 8.83
C LYS A 124 -1.94 -4.99 9.14
N GLN A 125 -0.73 -4.82 8.59
CA GLN A 125 0.08 -3.64 8.86
C GLN A 125 -0.46 -2.37 8.19
N LEU A 126 -1.02 -2.47 6.97
CA LEU A 126 -1.58 -1.34 6.23
C LEU A 126 -2.88 -0.81 6.84
N LEU A 127 -3.63 -1.65 7.56
CA LEU A 127 -4.86 -1.21 8.24
C LEU A 127 -4.59 -0.08 9.23
N PHE A 128 -3.50 -0.13 9.98
CA PHE A 128 -3.19 0.87 10.99
C PHE A 128 -3.00 2.30 10.41
N PRO A 129 -2.14 2.54 9.41
CA PRO A 129 -2.04 3.86 8.79
C PRO A 129 -3.32 4.24 8.03
N ALA A 130 -4.00 3.29 7.36
CA ALA A 130 -5.26 3.59 6.67
C ALA A 130 -6.34 4.09 7.65
N GLU A 131 -6.44 3.47 8.82
CA GLU A 131 -7.34 3.90 9.89
C GLU A 131 -6.98 5.31 10.41
N ARG A 132 -5.70 5.64 10.50
CA ARG A 132 -5.23 6.97 10.91
C ARG A 132 -5.44 8.06 9.86
N CYS A 133 -5.75 7.70 8.61
CA CYS A 133 -6.11 8.66 7.56
C CYS A 133 -7.57 9.12 7.63
N ARG A 134 -8.44 8.43 8.41
CA ARG A 134 -9.84 8.84 8.52
C ARG A 134 -9.94 10.26 9.11
N THR A 135 -10.82 11.07 8.52
CA THR A 135 -11.12 12.44 8.93
C THR A 135 -12.55 12.58 9.47
N ARG A 136 -13.36 11.53 9.35
CA ARG A 136 -14.69 11.41 9.95
C ARG A 136 -14.97 9.97 10.42
N ASP A 137 -15.96 9.84 11.29
CA ASP A 137 -16.54 8.56 11.70
C ASP A 137 -17.63 8.06 10.72
#